data_AF-A0A1N7KRQ4-F1
#
_entry.id   AF-A0A1N7KRQ4-F1
#
_cell.length_a   1.000
_cell.length_b   1.000
_cell.length_c   1.000
_cell.angle_alpha   90.00
_cell.angle_beta   90.00
_cell.angle_gamma   90.00
#
_symmetry.space_group_name_H-M   'P 1'
#
loop_
_entity.id
_entity.type
_entity.pdbx_description
1 polymer ?
#
loop_
_entity_poly.entity_id
_entity_poly.type
_entity_poly.pdbx_seq_one_letter_code
_entity_poly.pdbx_strand_id
1 'polypeptide(L)'
;MFFSCSKKEDIDPDFDDQDQQSEAERIMLESFTHGEFFATMKKYGDEECESSCLNSTPASWVLQESIHRFNAQFFIDLKIYNTPTDIIYAFQIKSSNNSRPFIRSINGEAINAPAYELKVPKESDWNTCDAIEERFTVSRGAGQPILIDTSYKLFGTCD
;
A
#
# COMPACT_ATOMS: atom_id res chain seq x y z
N MET A 1 -25.29 -65.31 14.62
CA MET A 1 -23.93 -64.89 15.05
C MET A 1 -23.20 -64.49 13.77
N PHE A 2 -22.73 -63.26 13.52
CA PHE A 2 -22.42 -62.11 14.37
C PHE A 2 -22.74 -60.78 13.65
N PHE A 3 -23.02 -59.74 14.45
CA PHE A 3 -23.11 -58.32 14.12
C PHE A 3 -21.74 -57.71 13.75
N SER A 4 -21.69 -56.58 13.03
CA SER A 4 -21.20 -55.28 13.57
C SER A 4 -20.92 -54.22 12.49
N CYS A 5 -21.27 -52.97 12.81
CA CYS A 5 -20.96 -51.71 12.12
C CYS A 5 -19.54 -51.17 12.42
N SER A 6 -19.13 -50.19 11.59
CA SER A 6 -18.29 -49.00 11.84
C SER A 6 -16.76 -49.07 11.93
N LYS A 7 -16.12 -48.29 11.05
CA LYS A 7 -14.96 -47.34 11.20
C LYS A 7 -14.64 -46.84 9.77
N LYS A 8 -14.82 -45.58 9.32
CA LYS A 8 -14.41 -44.24 9.76
C LYS A 8 -12.97 -44.16 10.27
N GLU A 9 -12.12 -43.57 9.42
CA GLU A 9 -10.85 -42.85 9.64
C GLU A 9 -10.18 -42.73 8.23
N ASP A 10 -9.54 -41.66 7.78
CA ASP A 10 -9.55 -40.20 7.98
C ASP A 10 -8.40 -39.64 7.09
N ILE A 11 -8.54 -38.38 6.62
CA ILE A 11 -7.49 -37.43 6.17
C ILE A 11 -6.96 -37.50 4.70
N ASP A 12 -7.48 -36.58 3.87
CA ASP A 12 -6.86 -35.42 3.15
C ASP A 12 -5.38 -35.45 2.64
N PRO A 13 -4.94 -34.54 1.72
CA PRO A 13 -5.58 -33.32 1.21
C PRO A 13 -5.49 -33.16 -0.33
N ASP A 14 -6.30 -32.27 -0.90
CA ASP A 14 -5.85 -31.26 -1.89
C ASP A 14 -7.05 -30.64 -2.61
N PHE A 15 -6.89 -29.35 -2.92
CA PHE A 15 -7.78 -28.48 -3.69
C PHE A 15 -8.84 -27.69 -2.89
N ASP A 16 -8.37 -26.98 -1.86
CA ASP A 16 -8.96 -25.68 -1.48
C ASP A 16 -7.83 -24.64 -1.48
N ASP A 17 -7.46 -24.14 -2.66
CA ASP A 17 -6.48 -23.05 -2.82
C ASP A 17 -6.84 -22.19 -4.05
N GLN A 18 -8.10 -21.77 -4.13
CA GLN A 18 -8.51 -20.70 -5.03
C GLN A 18 -9.23 -19.61 -4.23
N ASP A 19 -8.64 -18.41 -4.29
CA ASP A 19 -9.22 -17.12 -3.89
C ASP A 19 -9.43 -16.83 -2.40
N GLN A 20 -8.36 -16.93 -1.60
CA GLN A 20 -8.21 -16.11 -0.39
C GLN A 20 -7.42 -14.83 -0.68
N GLN A 21 -7.89 -14.02 -1.63
CA GLN A 21 -7.54 -12.60 -1.59
C GLN A 21 -8.34 -11.98 -0.45
N SER A 22 -7.64 -11.42 0.56
CA SER A 22 -8.34 -10.80 1.67
C SER A 22 -9.23 -9.65 1.17
N GLU A 23 -10.39 -9.45 1.78
CA GLU A 23 -11.32 -8.37 1.39
C GLU A 23 -10.63 -7.00 1.44
N ALA A 24 -9.68 -6.82 2.38
CA ALA A 24 -8.80 -5.66 2.44
C ALA A 24 -7.94 -5.52 1.18
N GLU A 25 -7.31 -6.60 0.70
CA GLU A 25 -6.51 -6.61 -0.53
C GLU A 25 -7.33 -6.28 -1.78
N ARG A 26 -8.61 -6.71 -1.84
CA ARG A 26 -9.55 -6.33 -2.90
C ARG A 26 -9.95 -4.86 -2.83
N ILE A 27 -10.36 -4.35 -1.68
CA ILE A 27 -10.75 -2.94 -1.49
C ILE A 27 -9.58 -2.01 -1.82
N MET A 28 -8.38 -2.43 -1.46
CA MET A 28 -7.13 -1.74 -1.73
C MET A 28 -6.79 -1.72 -3.21
N LEU A 29 -6.80 -2.90 -3.86
CA LEU A 29 -6.60 -2.99 -5.30
C LEU A 29 -7.64 -2.14 -6.03
N GLU A 30 -8.91 -2.22 -5.61
CA GLU A 30 -10.00 -1.39 -6.13
C GLU A 30 -9.71 0.11 -5.93
N SER A 31 -9.18 0.53 -4.78
CA SER A 31 -8.84 1.95 -4.52
C SER A 31 -7.67 2.45 -5.38
N PHE A 32 -6.69 1.59 -5.67
CA PHE A 32 -5.60 1.91 -6.61
C PHE A 32 -6.03 1.82 -8.08
N THR A 33 -7.01 0.98 -8.42
CA THR A 33 -7.49 0.83 -9.81
C THR A 33 -8.58 1.84 -10.15
N HIS A 34 -9.38 2.26 -9.19
CA HIS A 34 -10.39 3.31 -9.33
C HIS A 34 -9.75 4.62 -8.90
N GLY A 35 -9.11 5.32 -9.85
CA GLY A 35 -8.43 6.60 -9.63
C GLY A 35 -9.30 7.71 -9.02
N GLU A 36 -10.60 7.47 -8.83
CA GLU A 36 -11.54 8.37 -8.17
C GLU A 36 -11.18 8.66 -6.71
N PHE A 37 -10.65 7.69 -5.96
CA PHE A 37 -10.29 7.91 -4.55
C PHE A 37 -9.20 8.99 -4.40
N PHE A 38 -8.06 8.78 -5.05
CA PHE A 38 -6.94 9.72 -5.03
C PHE A 38 -7.28 11.05 -5.74
N ALA A 39 -8.18 11.03 -6.72
CA ALA A 39 -8.63 12.25 -7.39
C ALA A 39 -9.41 13.22 -6.48
N THR A 40 -9.95 12.74 -5.35
CA THR A 40 -10.60 13.62 -4.37
C THR A 40 -9.60 14.38 -3.49
N MET A 41 -8.37 13.89 -3.38
CA MET A 41 -7.35 14.49 -2.51
C MET A 41 -6.74 15.74 -3.13
N LYS A 42 -6.23 16.62 -2.28
CA LYS A 42 -5.44 17.78 -2.68
C LYS A 42 -4.05 17.34 -3.12
N LYS A 43 -3.38 18.14 -3.95
CA LYS A 43 -2.04 17.81 -4.44
C LYS A 43 -0.96 18.43 -3.58
N TYR A 44 0.06 17.64 -3.28
CA TYR A 44 1.25 18.10 -2.58
C TYR A 44 2.01 19.12 -3.44
N GLY A 45 2.40 20.23 -2.83
CA GLY A 45 3.03 21.38 -3.50
C GLY A 45 2.06 22.49 -3.91
N ASP A 46 0.77 22.17 -4.07
CA ASP A 46 -0.29 23.18 -4.28
C ASP A 46 -0.84 23.71 -2.94
N GLU A 47 -0.61 22.97 -1.85
CA GLU A 47 -1.08 23.28 -0.50
C GLU A 47 0.10 23.63 0.41
N GLU A 48 -0.05 24.70 1.20
CA GLU A 48 0.89 25.07 2.26
C GLU A 48 0.49 24.35 3.56
N CYS A 49 1.46 23.72 4.23
CA CYS A 49 1.19 22.92 5.42
C CYS A 49 0.75 23.77 6.63
N GLU A 50 1.12 25.05 6.65
CA GLU A 50 0.74 25.99 7.72
C GLU A 50 -0.73 26.44 7.63
N SER A 51 -1.29 26.47 6.42
CA SER A 51 -2.66 26.97 6.17
C SER A 51 -3.67 25.87 5.86
N SER A 52 -3.18 24.64 5.67
CA SER A 52 -4.01 23.47 5.36
C SER A 52 -4.14 22.55 6.57
N CYS A 53 -5.35 22.06 6.80
CA CYS A 53 -5.62 21.08 7.85
C CYS A 53 -6.43 19.89 7.32
N LEU A 54 -6.26 18.76 7.99
CA LEU A 54 -6.88 17.49 7.68
C LEU A 54 -8.10 17.26 8.56
N ASN A 55 -9.14 16.68 7.97
CA ASN A 55 -10.27 16.11 8.71
C ASN A 55 -10.40 14.62 8.36
N SER A 56 -11.50 14.00 8.80
CA SER A 56 -11.75 12.57 8.55
C SER A 56 -12.16 12.24 7.09
N THR A 57 -12.15 13.21 6.18
CA THR A 57 -12.55 13.02 4.78
C THR A 57 -11.35 13.11 3.83
N PRO A 58 -11.24 12.22 2.82
CA PRO A 58 -10.16 12.23 1.84
C PRO A 58 -9.96 13.56 1.11
N ALA A 59 -11.03 14.35 0.93
CA ALA A 59 -10.97 15.65 0.26
C ALA A 59 -10.10 16.69 0.97
N SER A 60 -9.81 16.50 2.26
CA SER A 60 -8.89 17.35 3.02
C SER A 60 -7.44 16.87 2.96
N TRP A 61 -7.19 15.63 2.55
CA TRP A 61 -5.87 15.02 2.57
C TRP A 61 -5.01 15.50 1.42
N VAL A 62 -3.69 15.56 1.65
CA VAL A 62 -2.72 16.07 0.68
C VAL A 62 -1.85 14.93 0.18
N LEU A 63 -1.96 14.64 -1.11
CA LEU A 63 -1.33 13.52 -1.79
C LEU A 63 -0.05 13.96 -2.52
N GLN A 64 1.06 13.30 -2.19
CA GLN A 64 2.31 13.35 -2.95
C GLN A 64 2.44 12.08 -3.81
N GLU A 65 2.71 12.25 -5.10
CA GLU A 65 2.89 11.13 -6.04
C GLU A 65 4.33 11.11 -6.59
N SER A 66 4.88 9.91 -6.76
CA SER A 66 6.21 9.72 -7.35
C SER A 66 6.33 8.39 -8.10
N ILE A 67 7.21 8.34 -9.10
CA ILE A 67 7.44 7.14 -9.93
C ILE A 67 8.89 6.69 -9.79
N HIS A 68 9.10 5.44 -9.42
CA HIS A 68 10.42 4.84 -9.19
C HIS A 68 10.63 3.63 -10.08
N ARG A 69 11.65 3.65 -10.94
CA ARG A 69 11.81 2.66 -12.01
C ARG A 69 12.78 1.55 -11.61
N PHE A 70 12.35 0.30 -11.77
CA PHE A 70 13.28 -0.84 -11.80
C PHE A 70 14.03 -0.89 -13.13
N ASN A 71 13.33 -0.58 -14.23
CA ASN A 71 13.86 -0.47 -15.58
C ASN A 71 12.84 0.27 -16.49
N ALA A 72 13.04 0.24 -17.81
CA ALA A 72 12.15 0.87 -18.78
C ALA A 72 10.71 0.30 -18.77
N GLN A 73 10.53 -0.94 -18.33
CA GLN A 73 9.27 -1.67 -18.38
C GLN A 73 8.52 -1.73 -17.06
N PHE A 74 9.22 -1.69 -15.91
CA PHE A 74 8.65 -1.91 -14.59
C PHE A 74 8.98 -0.75 -13.65
N PHE A 75 7.96 -0.27 -12.95
CA PHE A 75 8.09 0.85 -12.03
C PHE A 75 7.08 0.77 -10.88
N ILE A 76 7.43 1.38 -9.75
CA ILE A 76 6.55 1.66 -8.64
C ILE A 76 5.94 3.05 -8.84
N ASP A 77 4.63 3.12 -8.79
CA ASP A 77 3.86 4.33 -8.53
C ASP A 77 3.65 4.39 -7.01
N LEU A 78 4.26 5.39 -6.37
CA LEU A 78 4.20 5.60 -4.93
C LEU A 78 3.37 6.84 -4.62
N LYS A 79 2.37 6.65 -3.78
CA LYS A 79 1.47 7.67 -3.26
C LYS A 79 1.71 7.82 -1.77
N ILE A 80 1.86 9.05 -1.29
CA ILE A 80 2.07 9.35 0.13
C ILE A 80 1.06 10.40 0.55
N TYR A 81 0.34 10.15 1.64
CA TYR A 81 -0.58 11.10 2.25
C TYR A 81 -0.71 10.79 3.74
N ASN A 82 -0.99 11.79 4.57
CA ASN A 82 -1.35 11.54 5.95
C ASN A 82 -2.85 11.77 6.19
N THR A 83 -3.40 10.92 7.04
CA THR A 83 -4.72 11.05 7.66
C THR A 83 -4.54 11.76 9.02
N PRO A 84 -5.62 11.99 9.78
CA PRO A 84 -5.48 12.49 11.15
C PRO A 84 -4.60 11.62 12.07
N THR A 85 -4.51 10.31 11.80
CA THR A 85 -3.88 9.33 12.70
C THR A 85 -2.65 8.64 12.13
N ASP A 86 -2.49 8.59 10.82
CA ASP A 86 -1.49 7.76 10.15
C ASP A 86 -0.91 8.45 8.93
N ILE A 87 0.37 8.18 8.63
CA ILE A 87 0.94 8.37 7.29
C ILE A 87 0.72 7.08 6.50
N ILE A 88 0.26 7.21 5.26
CA ILE A 88 0.02 6.11 4.35
C ILE A 88 1.03 6.16 3.21
N TYR A 89 1.77 5.07 3.02
CA TYR A 89 2.64 4.84 1.87
C TYR A 89 2.00 3.77 0.99
N ALA A 90 1.45 4.22 -0.13
CA ALA A 90 0.68 3.44 -1.07
C ALA A 90 1.55 3.07 -2.30
N PHE A 91 1.99 1.81 -2.36
CA PHE A 91 2.83 1.28 -3.44
C PHE A 91 1.98 0.51 -4.46
N GLN A 92 2.16 0.82 -5.74
CA GLN A 92 1.62 0.01 -6.84
C GLN A 92 2.69 -0.27 -7.87
N ILE A 93 2.91 -1.54 -8.20
CA ILE A 93 3.80 -1.89 -9.31
C ILE A 93 3.02 -1.88 -10.62
N LYS A 94 3.56 -1.16 -11.61
CA LYS A 94 3.00 -1.04 -12.95
C LYS A 94 4.00 -1.53 -13.99
N SER A 95 3.47 -1.95 -15.13
CA SER A 95 4.26 -2.22 -16.31
C SER A 95 3.79 -1.43 -17.51
N SER A 96 4.72 -1.03 -18.38
CA SER A 96 4.43 -0.47 -19.70
C SER A 96 4.21 -1.54 -20.77
N ASN A 97 4.29 -2.82 -20.41
CA ASN A 97 3.97 -3.96 -21.27
C ASN A 97 2.75 -4.73 -20.71
N ASN A 98 2.36 -5.82 -21.36
CA ASN A 98 1.19 -6.63 -20.97
C ASN A 98 1.43 -7.58 -19.77
N SER A 99 2.53 -7.42 -19.04
CA SER A 99 2.81 -8.22 -17.85
C SER A 99 1.94 -7.80 -16.67
N ARG A 100 1.78 -8.73 -15.72
CA ARG A 100 1.12 -8.50 -14.44
C ARG A 100 2.17 -8.57 -13.33
N PRO A 101 2.95 -7.50 -13.10
CA PRO A 101 4.00 -7.52 -12.10
C PRO A 101 3.41 -7.57 -10.69
N PHE A 102 4.21 -8.06 -9.74
CA PHE A 102 3.91 -8.01 -8.32
C PHE A 102 5.14 -7.50 -7.54
N ILE A 103 4.86 -6.88 -6.40
CA ILE A 103 5.85 -6.52 -5.39
C ILE A 103 6.14 -7.79 -4.61
N ARG A 104 7.37 -8.30 -4.67
CA ARG A 104 7.77 -9.46 -3.87
C ARG A 104 7.97 -9.07 -2.42
N SER A 105 8.68 -7.97 -2.17
CA SER A 105 8.96 -7.53 -0.81
C SER A 105 9.17 -6.02 -0.70
N ILE A 106 8.85 -5.48 0.47
CA ILE A 106 9.19 -4.13 0.91
C ILE A 106 9.95 -4.27 2.22
N ASN A 107 11.13 -3.66 2.33
CA ASN A 107 12.00 -3.74 3.52
C ASN A 107 12.31 -5.17 3.99
N GLY A 108 12.32 -6.12 3.05
CA GLY A 108 12.56 -7.54 3.32
C GLY A 108 11.32 -8.34 3.74
N GLU A 109 10.20 -7.68 4.02
CA GLU A 109 8.91 -8.33 4.31
C GLU A 109 8.24 -8.78 3.02
N ALA A 110 7.75 -10.02 2.99
CA ALA A 110 7.10 -10.60 1.81
C ALA A 110 5.69 -10.04 1.63
N ILE A 111 5.42 -9.48 0.45
CA ILE A 111 4.13 -8.88 0.09
C ILE A 111 3.40 -9.78 -0.93
N ASN A 112 4.07 -10.10 -2.04
CA ASN A 112 3.54 -10.91 -3.15
C ASN A 112 2.23 -10.41 -3.77
N ALA A 113 2.04 -9.09 -3.83
CA ALA A 113 0.84 -8.44 -4.37
C ALA A 113 1.19 -7.32 -5.36
N PRO A 114 0.29 -6.97 -6.30
CA PRO A 114 0.52 -5.86 -7.25
C PRO A 114 0.43 -4.47 -6.60
N ALA A 115 -0.18 -4.36 -5.41
CA ALA A 115 -0.26 -3.14 -4.63
C ALA A 115 -0.17 -3.45 -3.13
N TYR A 116 0.28 -2.48 -2.35
CA TYR A 116 0.41 -2.57 -0.89
C TYR A 116 0.34 -1.19 -0.25
N GLU A 117 -0.35 -1.05 0.88
CA GLU A 117 -0.20 0.13 1.75
C GLU A 117 0.54 -0.24 3.03
N LEU A 118 1.52 0.58 3.34
CA LEU A 118 2.10 0.64 4.67
C LEU A 118 1.46 1.81 5.42
N LYS A 119 0.93 1.53 6.61
CA LYS A 119 0.41 2.54 7.53
C LYS A 119 1.41 2.73 8.66
N VAL A 120 1.87 3.97 8.82
CA VAL A 120 2.75 4.37 9.91
C VAL A 120 1.94 5.27 10.83
N PRO A 121 1.65 4.85 12.08
CA PRO A 121 0.93 5.68 13.03
C PRO A 121 1.67 7.00 13.25
N LYS A 122 0.92 8.10 13.32
CA LYS A 122 1.46 9.40 13.67
C LYS A 122 1.98 9.35 15.11
N GLU A 123 3.25 9.67 15.29
CA GLU A 123 3.85 9.76 16.62
C GLU A 123 3.39 11.03 17.34
N SER A 124 3.34 10.97 18.68
CA SER A 124 2.82 12.06 19.51
C SER A 124 3.68 13.32 19.50
N ASP A 125 4.95 13.21 19.10
CA ASP A 125 5.92 14.30 19.01
C ASP A 125 6.01 14.91 17.60
N TRP A 126 5.32 14.35 16.61
CA TRP A 126 5.27 14.90 15.27
C TRP A 126 4.39 16.14 15.18
N ASN A 127 4.99 17.25 14.79
CA ASN A 127 4.32 18.53 14.65
C ASN A 127 3.84 18.75 13.20
N THR A 128 2.89 19.66 13.05
CA THR A 128 2.51 20.17 11.73
C THR A 128 3.72 20.74 11.02
N CYS A 129 3.83 20.48 9.72
CA CYS A 129 4.94 20.85 8.84
C CYS A 129 6.26 20.11 9.08
N ASP A 130 6.35 19.19 10.04
CA ASP A 130 7.53 18.33 10.18
C ASP A 130 7.68 17.45 8.93
N ALA A 131 8.90 17.38 8.40
CA ALA A 131 9.23 16.52 7.27
C ALA A 131 9.59 15.14 7.79
N ILE A 132 8.81 14.14 7.37
CA ILE A 132 9.06 12.73 7.70
C ILE A 132 9.77 12.09 6.53
N GLU A 133 10.96 11.55 6.82
CA GLU A 133 11.84 10.93 5.84
C GLU A 133 11.89 9.42 6.06
N GLU A 134 11.54 8.68 5.02
CA GLU A 134 11.53 7.21 5.07
C GLU A 134 12.28 6.64 3.87
N ARG A 135 12.95 5.50 4.10
CA ARG A 135 13.64 4.74 3.05
C ARG A 135 13.01 3.36 2.90
N PHE A 136 12.61 3.04 1.67
CA PHE A 136 12.07 1.74 1.31
C PHE A 136 13.01 0.97 0.37
N THR A 137 13.24 -0.30 0.67
CA THR A 137 13.85 -1.25 -0.27
C THR A 137 12.75 -2.10 -0.89
N VAL A 138 12.46 -1.89 -2.17
CA VAL A 138 11.37 -2.58 -2.88
C VAL A 138 11.93 -3.56 -3.89
N SER A 139 11.43 -4.80 -3.87
CA SER A 139 11.84 -5.86 -4.80
C SER A 139 10.65 -6.44 -5.57
N ARG A 140 10.86 -6.77 -6.84
CA ARG A 140 9.92 -7.55 -7.68
C ARG A 140 10.32 -9.03 -7.81
N GLY A 141 11.26 -9.49 -6.99
CA GLY A 141 11.79 -10.84 -7.01
C GLY A 141 12.83 -11.15 -8.07
N ALA A 142 12.66 -10.65 -9.29
CA ALA A 142 13.66 -10.75 -10.35
C ALA A 142 14.39 -9.41 -10.56
N GLY A 143 15.71 -9.47 -10.65
CA GLY A 143 16.58 -8.29 -10.82
C GLY A 143 16.94 -7.61 -9.51
N GLN A 144 17.59 -6.46 -9.61
CA GLN A 144 17.99 -5.67 -8.44
C GLN A 144 16.79 -4.97 -7.81
N PRO A 145 16.70 -4.91 -6.47
CA PRO A 145 15.74 -4.06 -5.79
C PRO A 145 16.03 -2.58 -6.08
N ILE A 146 15.04 -1.74 -5.84
CA ILE A 146 15.20 -0.28 -5.86
C ILE A 146 15.17 0.25 -4.43
N LEU A 147 15.95 1.30 -4.20
CA LEU A 147 15.89 2.11 -2.99
C LEU A 147 15.06 3.34 -3.30
N ILE A 148 14.06 3.61 -2.46
CA ILE A 148 13.17 4.75 -2.58
C ILE A 148 13.35 5.58 -1.31
N ASP A 149 13.96 6.75 -1.47
CA ASP A 149 14.01 7.78 -0.43
C ASP A 149 12.79 8.68 -0.57
N THR A 150 12.09 8.92 0.53
CA THR A 150 10.88 9.75 0.58
C THR A 150 11.04 10.86 1.59
N SER A 151 10.37 11.98 1.35
CA SER A 151 10.27 13.10 2.27
C SER A 151 8.90 13.73 2.11
N TYR A 152 8.09 13.69 3.16
CA TYR A 152 6.70 14.15 3.17
C TYR A 152 6.46 15.07 4.36
N LYS A 153 5.95 16.29 4.12
CA LYS A 153 5.55 17.21 5.19
C LYS A 153 4.21 16.81 5.78
N LEU A 154 4.14 16.79 7.11
CA LEU A 154 2.91 16.51 7.83
C LEU A 154 1.92 17.66 7.77
N PHE A 155 0.69 17.34 7.43
CA PHE A 155 -0.44 18.25 7.54
C PHE A 155 -1.15 18.03 8.89
N GLY A 156 -1.42 19.12 9.61
CA GLY A 156 -2.08 19.09 10.91
C GLY A 156 -3.56 18.75 10.80
N THR A 157 -4.22 18.39 11.91
CA THR A 157 -5.67 18.18 11.93
C THR A 157 -6.42 19.49 12.12
N CYS A 158 -7.63 19.60 11.56
CA CYS A 158 -8.53 20.70 11.88
C CYS A 158 -9.08 20.47 13.30
N ASP A 159 -8.97 21.47 14.17
CA ASP A 159 -9.61 21.50 15.49
C ASP A 159 -11.13 21.65 15.40
#